data_AF-A0A9E5S4T7-F1
#
_entry.id   AF-A0A9E5S4T7-F1
#
_cell.length_a   1.000
_cell.length_b   1.000
_cell.length_c   1.000
_cell.angle_alpha   90.00
_cell.angle_beta   90.00
_cell.angle_gamma   90.00
#
_symmetry.space_group_name_H-M   'P 1'
#
loop_
_entity.id
_entity.type
_entity.pdbx_description
1 polymer ?
#
loop_
_entity_poly.entity_id
_entity_poly.type
_entity_poly.pdbx_seq_one_letter_code
_entity_poly.pdbx_strand_id
1 'polypeptide(L)'
;MAIISALGKIGRDKAIPTLDKALKDKELIVRIAAINALFNVGVKASSVLIKALQDEDDDIRERAVEALGELGDESYILSLHNHLLIETEYGVFWRIIETLQLIQNRCKFYNHEIFYSPLIEDETENKSQPITYIVNVNGNVGNINAGDVNINGNQIGLQDGK
;
A
#
# COMPACT_ATOMS: atom_id res chain seq x y z
N MET A 1 26.50 3.22 6.95
CA MET A 1 26.47 3.42 5.48
C MET A 1 27.07 2.23 4.70
N ALA A 2 28.40 2.10 4.53
CA ALA A 2 29.00 1.12 3.60
C ALA A 2 28.66 -0.36 3.88
N ILE A 3 28.52 -0.74 5.15
CA ILE A 3 28.24 -2.13 5.55
C ILE A 3 26.82 -2.57 5.14
N ILE A 4 25.83 -1.68 5.24
CA ILE A 4 24.42 -1.99 4.93
C ILE A 4 24.22 -2.13 3.43
N SER A 5 24.79 -1.20 2.65
CA SER A 5 24.77 -1.29 1.19
C SER A 5 25.49 -2.55 0.68
N ALA A 6 26.58 -2.96 1.34
CA ALA A 6 27.27 -4.21 1.01
C ALA A 6 26.42 -5.45 1.37
N LEU A 7 25.76 -5.47 2.52
CA LEU A 7 24.87 -6.56 2.94
C LEU A 7 23.66 -6.71 2.00
N GLY A 8 23.06 -5.61 1.58
CA GLY A 8 21.97 -5.60 0.60
C GLY A 8 22.37 -6.15 -0.75
N LYS A 9 23.53 -5.74 -1.28
CA LYS A 9 24.08 -6.27 -2.55
C LYS A 9 24.43 -7.76 -2.50
N ILE A 10 24.71 -8.28 -1.30
CA ILE A 10 25.04 -9.70 -1.12
C ILE A 10 23.77 -10.56 -1.06
N GLY A 11 22.57 -9.98 -0.84
CA GLY A 11 21.28 -10.68 -0.96
C GLY A 11 21.15 -11.93 -0.08
N ARG A 12 21.86 -11.98 1.05
CA ARG A 12 21.89 -13.16 1.92
C ARG A 12 20.86 -13.03 3.03
N ASP A 13 20.00 -14.02 3.17
CA ASP A 13 19.02 -14.16 4.27
C ASP A 13 19.63 -13.97 5.67
N LYS A 14 20.91 -14.36 5.83
CA LYS A 14 21.67 -14.18 7.08
C LYS A 14 21.82 -12.72 7.50
N ALA A 15 21.64 -11.76 6.59
CA ALA A 15 21.69 -10.33 6.86
C ALA A 15 20.37 -9.78 7.43
N ILE A 16 19.25 -10.51 7.30
CA ILE A 16 17.91 -10.04 7.71
C ILE A 16 17.91 -9.52 9.17
N PRO A 17 18.47 -10.22 10.18
CA PRO A 17 18.47 -9.73 11.56
C PRO A 17 19.27 -8.43 11.75
N THR A 18 20.32 -8.22 10.95
CA THR A 18 21.12 -6.99 10.97
C THR A 18 20.37 -5.84 10.31
N LEU A 19 19.67 -6.12 9.20
CA LEU A 19 18.86 -5.12 8.49
C LEU A 19 17.61 -4.71 9.29
N ASP A 20 16.95 -5.65 9.99
CA ASP A 20 15.85 -5.36 10.92
C ASP A 20 16.29 -4.41 12.05
N LYS A 21 17.52 -4.54 12.54
CA LYS A 21 18.09 -3.58 13.50
C LYS A 21 18.35 -2.21 12.86
N ALA A 22 18.82 -2.18 11.62
CA ALA A 22 19.12 -0.94 10.91
C ALA A 22 17.86 -0.12 10.57
N LEU A 23 16.68 -0.76 10.49
CA LEU A 23 15.40 -0.05 10.41
C LEU A 23 15.06 0.76 11.65
N LYS A 24 15.74 0.53 12.78
CA LYS A 24 15.52 1.30 14.02
C LYS A 24 16.59 2.37 14.25
N ASP A 25 17.41 2.63 13.24
CA ASP A 25 18.46 3.64 13.32
C ASP A 25 17.84 5.05 13.35
N LYS A 26 18.51 5.96 14.05
CA LYS A 26 18.06 7.36 14.17
C LYS A 26 18.23 8.10 12.85
N GLU A 27 19.21 7.72 12.05
CA GLU A 27 19.46 8.35 10.76
C GLU A 27 18.52 7.76 9.70
N LEU A 28 17.66 8.61 9.12
CA LEU A 28 16.73 8.23 8.05
C LEU A 28 17.44 7.51 6.89
N ILE A 29 18.63 8.00 6.50
CA ILE A 29 19.42 7.41 5.41
C ILE A 29 19.83 5.96 5.68
N VAL A 30 20.03 5.60 6.96
CA VAL A 30 20.36 4.24 7.38
C VAL A 30 19.14 3.34 7.28
N ARG A 31 17.97 3.83 7.69
CA ARG A 31 16.69 3.11 7.54
C ARG A 31 16.35 2.87 6.07
N ILE A 32 16.48 3.88 5.21
CA ILE A 32 16.29 3.76 3.76
C ILE A 32 17.24 2.70 3.17
N ALA A 33 18.52 2.74 3.54
CA ALA A 33 19.49 1.75 3.08
C ALA A 33 19.12 0.33 3.53
N ALA A 34 18.50 0.18 4.70
CA ALA A 34 18.01 -1.10 5.20
C ALA A 34 16.83 -1.61 4.37
N ILE A 35 15.84 -0.78 4.03
CA ILE A 35 14.72 -1.19 3.14
C ILE A 35 15.27 -1.67 1.79
N ASN A 36 16.13 -0.88 1.15
CA ASN A 36 16.70 -1.25 -0.15
C ASN A 36 17.47 -2.58 -0.08
N ALA A 37 18.17 -2.83 1.04
CA ALA A 37 18.86 -4.08 1.27
C ALA A 37 17.90 -5.25 1.49
N LEU A 38 16.81 -5.06 2.23
CA LEU A 38 15.76 -6.05 2.46
C LEU A 38 15.04 -6.40 1.15
N PHE A 39 14.75 -5.40 0.32
CA PHE A 39 14.20 -5.60 -1.02
C PHE A 39 15.09 -6.51 -1.87
N ASN A 40 16.41 -6.25 -1.88
CA ASN A 40 17.38 -7.09 -2.60
C ASN A 40 17.48 -8.53 -2.04
N VAL A 41 17.16 -8.75 -0.76
CA VAL A 41 17.04 -10.10 -0.17
C VAL A 41 15.78 -10.81 -0.67
N GLY A 42 14.73 -10.07 -1.01
CA GLY A 42 13.52 -10.58 -1.64
C GLY A 42 12.45 -11.08 -0.65
N VAL A 43 11.59 -11.99 -1.10
CA VAL A 43 10.41 -12.50 -0.37
C VAL A 43 10.73 -12.99 1.05
N LYS A 44 11.94 -13.49 1.32
CA LYS A 44 12.36 -13.94 2.65
C LYS A 44 12.46 -12.80 3.68
N ALA A 45 12.67 -11.57 3.22
CA ALA A 45 12.70 -10.37 4.04
C ALA A 45 11.32 -9.68 4.19
N SER A 46 10.26 -10.22 3.57
CA SER A 46 8.92 -9.63 3.57
C SER A 46 8.37 -9.34 4.96
N SER A 47 8.57 -10.24 5.92
CA SER A 47 8.15 -10.02 7.31
C SER A 47 8.78 -8.80 7.97
N VAL A 48 9.99 -8.40 7.54
CA VAL A 48 10.67 -7.20 8.04
C VAL A 48 10.18 -5.96 7.28
N LEU A 49 9.94 -6.08 5.97
CA LEU A 49 9.32 -5.01 5.18
C LEU A 49 7.90 -4.68 5.66
N ILE A 50 7.09 -5.69 6.02
CA ILE A 50 5.75 -5.49 6.59
C ILE A 50 5.82 -4.73 7.93
N LYS A 51 6.85 -4.96 8.75
CA LYS A 51 7.05 -4.17 9.99
C LYS A 51 7.40 -2.71 9.69
N ALA A 52 8.13 -2.45 8.61
CA ALA A 52 8.50 -1.08 8.20
C ALA A 52 7.29 -0.24 7.76
N LEU A 53 6.14 -0.87 7.46
CA LEU A 53 4.86 -0.16 7.30
C LEU A 53 4.38 0.55 8.57
N GLN A 54 5.00 0.32 9.72
CA GLN A 54 4.64 0.95 11.00
C GLN A 54 5.71 1.94 11.47
N ASP A 55 6.61 2.36 10.57
CA ASP A 55 7.61 3.37 10.89
C ASP A 55 6.96 4.74 11.10
N GLU A 56 7.53 5.53 12.00
CA GLU A 56 7.05 6.89 12.28
C GLU A 56 7.22 7.82 11.07
N ASP A 57 8.21 7.54 10.25
CA ASP A 57 8.59 8.31 9.09
C ASP A 57 7.85 7.81 7.84
N ASP A 58 7.09 8.70 7.21
CA ASP A 58 6.24 8.40 6.04
C ASP A 58 7.05 7.99 4.82
N ASP A 59 8.23 8.59 4.65
CA ASP A 59 9.23 8.25 3.63
C ASP A 59 9.70 6.78 3.75
N ILE A 60 9.75 6.24 4.96
CA ILE A 60 10.03 4.81 5.22
C ILE A 60 8.83 3.93 4.92
N ARG A 61 7.63 4.34 5.36
CA ARG A 61 6.40 3.58 5.08
C ARG A 61 6.16 3.46 3.57
N GLU A 62 6.28 4.56 2.83
CA GLU A 62 6.11 4.58 1.37
C GLU A 62 7.07 3.60 0.68
N ARG A 63 8.35 3.63 1.03
CA ARG A 63 9.37 2.73 0.46
C ARG A 63 9.14 1.27 0.81
N ALA A 64 8.62 0.98 2.00
CA ALA A 64 8.24 -0.38 2.39
C ALA A 64 7.06 -0.89 1.54
N VAL A 65 6.07 -0.03 1.27
CA VAL A 65 4.95 -0.33 0.37
C VAL A 65 5.47 -0.61 -1.05
N GLU A 66 6.31 0.26 -1.61
CA GLU A 66 6.94 0.07 -2.92
C GLU A 66 7.66 -1.28 -3.01
N ALA A 67 8.52 -1.58 -2.03
CA ALA A 67 9.28 -2.83 -2.01
C ALA A 67 8.37 -4.06 -1.99
N LEU A 68 7.30 -4.05 -1.18
CA LEU A 68 6.33 -5.15 -1.15
C LEU A 68 5.56 -5.28 -2.48
N GLY A 69 5.22 -4.16 -3.10
CA GLY A 69 4.59 -4.11 -4.42
C GLY A 69 5.43 -4.71 -5.54
N GLU A 70 6.72 -4.36 -5.57
CA GLU A 70 7.65 -4.90 -6.55
C GLU A 70 7.85 -6.41 -6.39
N LEU A 71 7.98 -6.87 -5.13
CA LEU A 71 8.02 -8.30 -4.80
C LEU A 71 6.74 -9.02 -5.23
N GLY A 72 5.59 -8.35 -5.11
CA GLY A 72 4.34 -8.69 -5.79
C GLY A 72 3.73 -10.03 -5.41
N ASP A 73 3.83 -10.41 -4.13
CA ASP A 73 3.21 -11.61 -3.58
C ASP A 73 1.79 -11.27 -3.08
N GLU A 74 0.81 -12.11 -3.42
CA GLU A 74 -0.59 -11.92 -3.02
C GLU A 74 -0.79 -11.95 -1.50
N SER A 75 0.09 -12.65 -0.77
CA SER A 75 0.01 -12.72 0.69
C SER A 75 0.19 -11.36 1.37
N TYR A 76 0.72 -10.35 0.67
CA TYR A 76 0.91 -9.00 1.19
C TYR A 76 -0.36 -8.15 1.17
N ILE A 77 -1.37 -8.52 0.36
CA ILE A 77 -2.61 -7.74 0.17
C ILE A 77 -3.27 -7.43 1.52
N LEU A 78 -3.39 -8.43 2.41
CA LEU A 78 -4.04 -8.23 3.70
C LEU A 78 -3.27 -7.24 4.59
N SER A 79 -1.94 -7.32 4.59
CA SER A 79 -1.09 -6.42 5.39
C SER A 79 -1.18 -4.98 4.88
N LEU A 80 -1.15 -4.80 3.56
CA LEU A 80 -1.29 -3.50 2.91
C LEU A 80 -2.70 -2.90 3.10
N HIS A 81 -3.75 -3.71 2.99
CA HIS A 81 -5.12 -3.27 3.25
C HIS A 81 -5.31 -2.81 4.70
N ASN A 82 -4.80 -3.58 5.67
CA ASN A 82 -4.84 -3.19 7.08
C ASN A 82 -4.05 -1.89 7.33
N HIS A 83 -2.90 -1.73 6.68
CA HIS A 83 -2.13 -0.49 6.78
C HIS A 83 -2.89 0.71 6.21
N LEU A 84 -3.58 0.53 5.10
CA LEU A 84 -4.39 1.58 4.47
C LEU A 84 -5.52 2.09 5.38
N LEU A 85 -6.08 1.24 6.26
CA LEU A 85 -7.13 1.65 7.21
C LEU A 85 -6.63 2.59 8.32
N ILE A 86 -5.32 2.63 8.55
CA ILE A 86 -4.70 3.44 9.61
C ILE A 86 -3.76 4.53 9.09
N GLU A 87 -3.49 4.54 7.78
CA GLU A 87 -2.57 5.50 7.18
C GLU A 87 -3.19 6.90 7.13
N THR A 88 -2.44 7.89 7.61
CA THR A 88 -2.87 9.29 7.69
C THR A 88 -2.18 10.17 6.65
N GLU A 89 -1.01 9.74 6.15
CA GLU A 89 -0.25 10.50 5.18
C GLU A 89 -0.71 10.22 3.76
N TYR A 90 -1.13 11.29 3.07
CA TYR A 90 -1.72 11.22 1.74
C TYR A 90 -0.79 10.53 0.73
N GLY A 91 0.52 10.82 0.76
CA GLY A 91 1.49 10.20 -0.15
C GLY A 91 1.55 8.68 0.00
N VAL A 92 1.68 8.22 1.25
CA VAL A 92 1.71 6.78 1.57
C VAL A 92 0.36 6.13 1.25
N PHE A 93 -0.75 6.80 1.54
CA PHE A 93 -2.11 6.34 1.24
C PHE A 93 -2.29 5.99 -0.24
N TRP A 94 -1.95 6.91 -1.15
CA TRP A 94 -2.04 6.63 -2.59
C TRP A 94 -1.10 5.54 -3.03
N ARG A 95 0.12 5.50 -2.46
CA ARG A 95 1.08 4.46 -2.79
C ARG A 95 0.57 3.06 -2.45
N ILE A 96 -0.14 2.92 -1.32
CA ILE A 96 -0.74 1.64 -0.93
C ILE A 96 -1.83 1.24 -1.93
N ILE A 97 -2.70 2.17 -2.35
CA ILE A 97 -3.76 1.89 -3.33
C ILE A 97 -3.16 1.41 -4.66
N GLU A 98 -2.18 2.13 -5.19
CA GLU A 98 -1.50 1.76 -6.44
C GLU A 98 -0.85 0.38 -6.33
N THR A 99 -0.19 0.12 -5.20
CA THR A 99 0.48 -1.15 -4.94
C THR A 99 -0.51 -2.31 -4.87
N LEU A 100 -1.62 -2.14 -4.15
CA LEU A 100 -2.68 -3.15 -4.09
C LEU A 100 -3.21 -3.47 -5.49
N GLN A 101 -3.49 -2.45 -6.30
CA GLN A 101 -3.94 -2.62 -7.68
C GLN A 101 -2.91 -3.38 -8.54
N LEU A 102 -1.62 -3.06 -8.40
CA LEU A 102 -0.54 -3.73 -9.12
C LEU A 102 -0.45 -5.22 -8.77
N ILE A 103 -0.49 -5.56 -7.49
CA ILE A 103 -0.45 -6.96 -7.03
C ILE A 103 -1.68 -7.72 -7.53
N GLN A 104 -2.87 -7.15 -7.36
CA GLN A 104 -4.13 -7.75 -7.83
C GLN A 104 -4.13 -8.01 -9.33
N ASN A 105 -3.70 -7.02 -10.13
CA ASN A 105 -3.56 -7.14 -11.59
C ASN A 105 -2.60 -8.28 -11.98
N ARG A 106 -1.46 -8.40 -11.28
CA ARG A 106 -0.47 -9.46 -11.52
C ARG A 106 -1.02 -10.84 -11.18
N CYS A 107 -1.67 -10.96 -10.02
CA CYS A 107 -2.20 -12.24 -9.53
C CYS A 107 -3.53 -12.64 -10.18
N LYS A 108 -4.15 -11.75 -10.98
CA LYS A 108 -5.50 -11.92 -11.53
C LYS A 108 -6.54 -12.20 -10.43
N PHE A 109 -6.22 -11.79 -9.21
CA PHE A 109 -7.03 -11.98 -8.02
C PHE A 109 -7.75 -10.64 -7.81
N TYR A 110 -9.06 -10.67 -7.98
CA TYR A 110 -10.05 -9.61 -7.68
C TYR A 110 -10.54 -8.71 -8.81
N ASN A 111 -11.86 -8.84 -8.99
CA ASN A 111 -12.81 -8.13 -9.83
C ASN A 111 -13.81 -7.43 -8.89
N HIS A 112 -13.32 -6.73 -7.86
CA HIS A 112 -14.15 -6.10 -6.82
C HIS A 112 -13.65 -4.71 -6.45
N GLU A 113 -14.60 -3.78 -6.38
CA GLU A 113 -14.43 -2.38 -6.02
C GLU A 113 -13.81 -2.26 -4.62
N ILE A 114 -12.69 -1.54 -4.53
CA ILE A 114 -12.09 -1.20 -3.24
C ILE A 114 -12.87 0.00 -2.70
N PHE A 115 -13.85 -0.24 -1.83
CA PHE A 115 -14.60 0.82 -1.15
C PHE A 115 -13.73 1.46 -0.05
N TYR A 116 -13.31 2.70 -0.25
CA TYR A 116 -12.74 3.52 0.82
C TYR A 116 -13.65 4.70 1.14
N SER A 117 -13.83 4.94 2.44
CA SER A 117 -14.41 6.14 3.02
C SER A 117 -13.44 6.63 4.11
N PRO A 118 -12.55 7.59 3.82
CA PRO A 118 -11.81 8.23 4.89
C PRO A 118 -12.76 9.12 5.70
N LEU A 119 -12.62 9.12 7.03
CA LEU A 119 -13.20 10.16 7.89
C LEU A 119 -12.37 11.43 7.69
N ILE A 120 -12.81 12.31 6.80
CA ILE A 120 -12.32 13.69 6.75
C ILE A 120 -13.21 14.49 7.72
N GLU A 121 -12.63 14.97 8.82
CA GLU A 121 -13.26 16.05 9.59
C GLU A 121 -13.10 17.34 8.78
N ASP A 122 -14.10 17.66 7.95
CA ASP A 122 -14.23 18.97 7.33
C ASP A 122 -14.86 19.92 8.37
N GLU A 123 -14.09 20.89 8.87
CA GLU A 123 -14.52 21.86 9.88
C GLU A 123 -15.64 22.81 9.40
N THR A 124 -16.16 22.65 8.18
CA THR A 124 -17.16 23.59 7.62
C THR A 124 -18.57 23.05 7.45
N GLU A 125 -18.81 21.75 7.58
CA GLU A 125 -20.16 21.20 7.59
C GLU A 125 -20.25 19.94 8.45
N ASN A 126 -21.07 20.01 9.51
CA ASN A 126 -21.39 18.91 10.42
C ASN A 126 -22.19 17.80 9.70
N LYS A 127 -21.54 17.08 8.77
CA LYS A 127 -21.99 15.83 8.16
C LYS A 127 -20.77 15.02 7.70
N SER A 128 -20.35 14.05 8.52
CA SER A 128 -19.49 12.95 8.08
C SER A 128 -20.22 12.14 7.00
N GLN A 129 -20.00 12.45 5.73
CA GLN A 129 -20.48 11.61 4.63
C GLN A 129 -19.28 10.91 3.98
N PRO A 130 -19.35 9.57 3.82
CA PRO A 130 -18.35 8.82 3.07
C PRO A 130 -18.15 9.39 1.66
N ILE A 131 -16.93 9.80 1.33
CA ILE A 131 -16.52 9.95 -0.07
C ILE A 131 -16.03 8.57 -0.51
N THR A 132 -16.83 7.91 -1.34
CA THR A 132 -16.48 6.60 -1.92
C THR A 132 -15.58 6.80 -3.14
N TYR A 133 -14.33 6.37 -3.06
CA TYR A 133 -13.44 6.29 -4.23
C TYR A 133 -13.65 4.94 -4.93
N ILE A 134 -14.20 4.95 -6.15
CA ILE A 134 -14.33 3.76 -7.00
C ILE A 134 -13.23 3.81 -8.07
N VAL A 135 -12.22 2.97 -7.93
CA VAL A 135 -11.21 2.76 -8.96
C VAL A 135 -11.71 1.62 -9.86
N ASN A 136 -12.31 1.97 -11.00
CA ASN A 136 -12.67 1.00 -12.02
C ASN A 136 -11.44 0.69 -12.90
N VAL A 137 -11.27 -0.57 -13.29
CA VAL A 137 -10.16 -1.15 -14.08
C VAL A 137 -9.87 -0.47 -15.43
N ASN A 138 -10.64 0.55 -15.82
CA ASN A 138 -10.43 1.32 -17.04
C ASN A 138 -9.77 2.70 -16.81
N GLY A 139 -9.23 2.99 -15.62
CA GLY A 139 -8.34 4.14 -15.41
C GLY A 139 -9.02 5.52 -15.46
N ASN A 140 -10.35 5.59 -15.40
CA ASN A 140 -11.07 6.86 -15.29
C ASN A 140 -11.42 7.14 -13.83
N VAL A 141 -10.73 8.12 -13.24
CA VAL A 141 -11.12 8.74 -11.96
C VAL A 141 -12.30 9.66 -12.25
N GLY A 142 -13.51 9.09 -12.27
CA GLY A 142 -14.74 9.86 -12.41
C GLY A 142 -15.42 10.04 -11.07
N ASN A 143 -15.73 11.30 -10.71
CA ASN A 143 -16.66 11.59 -9.62
C ASN A 143 -18.04 11.02 -10.00
N ILE A 144 -18.49 9.98 -9.31
CA ILE A 144 -19.89 9.57 -9.36
C ILE A 144 -20.58 10.13 -8.13
N ASN A 145 -21.61 10.97 -8.36
CA ASN A 145 -22.44 11.49 -7.29
C ASN A 145 -23.16 10.34 -6.59
N ALA A 146 -23.25 10.42 -5.26
CA ALA A 146 -23.95 9.46 -4.42
C ALA A 146 -25.38 9.21 -4.95
N GLY A 147 -25.62 8.01 -5.48
CA GLY A 147 -26.91 7.71 -6.12
C GLY A 147 -27.16 6.24 -6.41
N ASP A 148 -26.19 5.47 -6.91
CA ASP A 148 -26.49 4.16 -7.50
C ASP A 148 -25.54 3.03 -7.08
N VAL A 149 -25.71 2.51 -5.85
CA VAL A 149 -25.42 1.09 -5.54
C VAL A 149 -26.42 0.59 -4.50
N ASN A 150 -27.23 -0.42 -4.82
CA ASN A 150 -28.11 -1.09 -3.86
C ASN A 150 -27.33 -2.20 -3.13
N ILE A 151 -27.50 -2.27 -1.80
CA ILE A 151 -26.88 -3.14 -0.79
C ILE A 151 -26.92 -4.66 -1.02
N ASN A 152 -27.42 -5.14 -2.17
CA ASN A 152 -27.61 -6.58 -2.45
C ASN A 152 -26.75 -7.14 -3.59
N GLY A 153 -25.73 -6.41 -4.06
CA GLY A 153 -24.65 -7.02 -4.87
C GLY A 153 -25.06 -7.63 -6.21
N ASN A 154 -26.05 -7.07 -6.91
CA ASN A 154 -26.34 -7.44 -8.30
C ASN A 154 -25.94 -6.30 -9.24
N GLN A 155 -25.28 -6.63 -10.36
CA GLN A 155 -24.94 -5.69 -11.43
C GLN A 155 -26.20 -4.99 -11.94
N ILE A 156 -26.24 -3.66 -11.86
CA ILE A 156 -27.16 -2.88 -12.68
C ILE A 156 -26.61 -2.86 -14.10
N GLY A 157 -27.36 -3.51 -15.00
CA GLY A 157 -26.98 -3.71 -16.38
C GLY A 157 -26.71 -2.40 -17.13
N LEU A 158 -25.90 -2.53 -18.16
CA LEU A 158 -25.80 -1.59 -19.27
C LEU A 158 -27.21 -1.21 -19.73
N GLN A 159 -27.61 0.05 -19.57
CA GLN A 159 -28.65 0.60 -20.42
C GLN A 159 -27.97 1.05 -21.71
N ASP A 160 -28.15 0.24 -22.76
CA ASP A 160 -27.92 0.67 -24.13
C ASP A 160 -28.87 1.84 -24.44
N GLY A 161 -28.32 3.05 -24.47
CA GLY A 161 -29.01 4.22 -25.00
C GLY A 161 -29.00 4.18 -26.52
N LYS A 162 -30.18 4.07 -27.13
CA LYS A 162 -30.43 4.53 -28.50
C LYS A 162 -30.42 6.06 -28.56
#